data_AF-A0A0C2DEY4-F1
#
_entry.id   AF-A0A0C2DEY4-F1
#
_cell.length_a   1.000
_cell.length_b   1.000
_cell.length_c   1.000
_cell.angle_alpha   90.00
_cell.angle_beta   90.00
_cell.angle_gamma   90.00
#
_symmetry.space_group_name_H-M   'P 1'
#
loop_
_entity.id
_entity.type
_entity.pdbx_description
1 polymer ?
#
loop_
_entity_poly.entity_id
_entity_poly.type
_entity_poly.pdbx_seq_one_letter_code
_entity_poly.pdbx_strand_id
1 'polypeptide(L)'
;MNLYSAHSKGLATISKCPNFAQVKIYCPNFIRKSFANTIEPEQLFKYNVSFPHTSHCLADGNIMISTLGDAEGNHKGNFILLDGKTFGPKGCWLEEEKSVAFNYDFWYQPRRDVMISTEWGTPNLIKKGFDPKHAVEGERIPLD
;
A
#
# COMPACT_ATOMS: atom_id res chain seq x y z
N MET A 1 -0.82 -21.19 14.44
CA MET A 1 -1.15 -20.28 13.32
C MET A 1 0.12 -20.07 12.52
N ASN A 2 0.23 -20.75 11.38
CA ASN A 2 1.42 -20.72 10.54
C ASN A 2 1.52 -19.35 9.89
N LEU A 3 2.60 -18.62 10.19
CA LEU A 3 3.06 -17.52 9.36
C LEU A 3 3.40 -18.13 8.00
N TYR A 4 2.49 -18.06 7.04
CA TYR A 4 2.84 -18.26 5.65
C TYR A 4 3.67 -17.05 5.22
N SER A 5 4.97 -17.07 5.55
CA SER A 5 5.94 -16.57 4.58
C SER A 5 5.66 -17.34 3.31
N ALA A 6 5.34 -16.65 2.23
CA ALA A 6 4.94 -17.25 0.96
C ALA A 6 6.02 -18.23 0.48
N HIS A 7 5.90 -19.49 0.88
CA HIS A 7 6.81 -20.57 0.53
C HIS A 7 5.96 -21.79 0.17
N SER A 8 5.32 -21.71 -0.99
CA SER A 8 5.18 -22.81 -1.94
C SER A 8 4.24 -22.37 -3.05
N LYS A 9 4.69 -22.48 -4.32
CA LYS A 9 3.98 -22.22 -5.58
C LYS A 9 3.94 -20.74 -6.02
N GLY A 10 5.03 -20.30 -6.65
CA GLY A 10 5.10 -19.07 -7.46
C GLY A 10 4.86 -17.76 -6.70
N LEU A 11 5.85 -17.30 -5.94
CA LEU A 11 5.81 -15.97 -5.30
C LEU A 11 5.71 -14.85 -6.34
N ALA A 12 4.54 -14.26 -6.50
CA ALA A 12 4.45 -13.01 -7.22
C ALA A 12 5.12 -11.89 -6.40
N THR A 13 6.13 -11.21 -6.95
CA THR A 13 6.75 -10.06 -6.28
C THR A 13 5.95 -8.81 -6.62
N ILE A 14 5.64 -7.98 -5.62
CA ILE A 14 4.98 -6.70 -5.82
C ILE A 14 6.05 -5.61 -5.82
N SER A 15 6.24 -4.94 -6.96
CA SER A 15 7.05 -3.71 -7.02
C SER A 15 6.14 -2.51 -7.18
N LYS A 16 6.44 -1.47 -6.42
CA LYS A 16 5.88 -0.14 -6.64
C LYS A 16 6.63 0.54 -7.77
N CYS A 17 5.94 1.37 -8.55
CA CYS A 17 6.62 2.17 -9.56
C CYS A 17 7.35 3.37 -8.96
N PRO A 18 8.37 3.91 -9.66
CA PRO A 18 9.07 5.13 -9.25
C PRO A 18 8.13 6.32 -9.03
N ASN A 19 7.00 6.35 -9.75
CA ASN A 19 6.01 7.43 -9.63
C ASN A 19 4.94 7.15 -8.54
N PHE A 20 5.06 6.05 -7.80
CA PHE A 20 4.14 5.62 -6.74
C PHE A 20 2.66 5.59 -7.14
N ALA A 21 2.34 5.46 -8.43
CA ALA A 21 0.97 5.53 -8.93
C ALA A 21 0.34 4.15 -9.21
N GLN A 22 1.18 3.13 -9.41
CA GLN A 22 0.74 1.82 -9.89
C GLN A 22 1.43 0.69 -9.11
N VAL A 23 0.77 -0.47 -9.09
CA VAL A 23 1.28 -1.71 -8.48
C VAL A 23 1.64 -2.69 -9.59
N LYS A 24 2.90 -3.11 -9.64
CA LYS A 24 3.39 -4.10 -10.63
C LYS A 24 3.61 -5.45 -9.97
N ILE A 25 3.07 -6.49 -10.59
CA ILE A 25 3.15 -7.86 -10.08
C ILE A 25 4.02 -8.68 -11.03
N TYR A 26 5.07 -9.28 -10.49
CA TYR A 26 6.07 -10.03 -11.25
C TYR A 26 5.85 -11.52 -11.10
N CYS A 27 5.90 -12.24 -12.22
CA CYS A 27 5.97 -13.69 -12.17
C CYS A 27 7.42 -14.11 -11.86
N PRO A 28 7.66 -14.99 -10.87
CA PRO A 28 8.99 -15.46 -10.53
C PRO A 28 9.44 -16.57 -11.49
N ASN A 29 9.65 -16.25 -12.76
CA ASN A 29 10.45 -17.10 -13.63
C ASN A 29 11.91 -16.68 -13.53
N PHE A 30 12.76 -17.54 -12.95
CA PHE A 30 14.17 -17.29 -12.68
C PHE A 30 15.00 -16.92 -13.94
N ILE A 31 14.52 -17.32 -15.12
CA ILE A 31 15.20 -17.12 -16.41
C ILE A 31 14.81 -15.77 -17.06
N ARG A 32 13.59 -15.26 -16.79
CA ARG A 32 13.12 -13.99 -17.34
C ARG A 32 12.08 -13.36 -16.42
N LYS A 33 12.42 -12.21 -15.85
CA LYS A 33 11.44 -11.38 -15.14
C LYS A 33 10.47 -10.79 -16.16
N SER A 34 9.19 -11.13 -16.04
CA SER A 34 8.10 -10.54 -16.81
C SER A 34 6.99 -10.06 -15.90
N PHE A 35 6.31 -8.99 -16.29
CA PHE A 35 5.10 -8.53 -15.64
C PHE A 35 4.00 -9.55 -15.85
N ALA A 36 3.40 -10.00 -14.75
CA ALA A 36 2.21 -10.86 -14.79
C ALA A 36 0.95 -10.02 -14.83
N ASN A 37 0.92 -8.94 -14.05
CA ASN A 37 -0.21 -8.03 -13.97
C ASN A 37 0.26 -6.63 -13.54
N THR A 38 -0.51 -5.61 -13.90
CA THR A 38 -0.33 -4.23 -13.49
C THR A 38 -1.66 -3.67 -13.03
N ILE A 39 -1.68 -3.08 -11.84
CA ILE A 39 -2.81 -2.31 -11.35
C ILE A 39 -2.55 -0.85 -11.71
N GLU A 40 -3.34 -0.33 -12.62
CA GLU A 40 -3.25 1.06 -13.07
C GLU A 40 -3.89 2.01 -12.04
N PRO A 41 -3.45 3.28 -11.98
CA PRO A 41 -3.90 4.23 -10.97
C PRO A 41 -5.42 4.38 -10.91
N GLU A 42 -6.10 4.36 -12.06
CA GLU A 42 -7.55 4.50 -12.16
C GLU A 42 -8.30 3.36 -11.45
N GLN A 43 -7.68 2.19 -11.28
CA GLN A 43 -8.27 1.10 -10.53
C GLN A 43 -8.20 1.34 -9.01
N LEU A 44 -7.21 2.10 -8.53
CA LEU A 44 -7.09 2.52 -7.14
C LEU A 44 -8.00 3.72 -6.85
N PHE A 45 -8.08 4.67 -7.78
CA PHE A 45 -8.93 5.87 -7.65
C PHE A 45 -10.43 5.55 -7.52
N LYS A 46 -10.89 4.40 -8.04
CA LYS A 46 -12.25 3.89 -7.81
C LYS A 46 -12.58 3.69 -6.33
N TYR A 47 -11.56 3.49 -5.49
CA TYR A 47 -11.68 3.34 -4.04
C TYR A 47 -11.25 4.62 -3.29
N ASN A 48 -11.08 5.73 -4.01
CA ASN A 48 -10.58 7.00 -3.51
C ASN A 48 -9.29 6.84 -2.68
N VAL A 49 -8.33 6.09 -3.21
CA VAL A 49 -7.00 5.90 -2.62
C VAL A 49 -5.92 6.01 -3.68
N SER A 50 -4.74 6.47 -3.27
CA SER A 50 -3.55 6.60 -4.11
C SER A 50 -2.27 6.34 -3.32
N PHE A 51 -1.15 6.38 -4.04
CA PHE A 51 0.18 6.28 -3.45
C PHE A 51 0.39 5.01 -2.62
N PRO A 52 0.20 3.81 -3.22
CA PRO A 52 0.43 2.54 -2.55
C PRO A 52 1.87 2.45 -2.02
N HIS A 53 1.99 2.08 -0.76
CA HIS A 53 3.25 1.91 -0.06
C HIS A 53 3.43 0.45 0.38
N THR A 54 3.42 0.13 1.66
CA THR A 54 3.83 -1.20 2.14
C THR A 54 2.86 -2.28 1.70
N SER A 55 3.35 -3.47 1.34
CA SER A 55 2.52 -4.62 0.98
C SER A 55 2.82 -5.83 1.87
N HIS A 56 1.77 -6.49 2.35
CA HIS A 56 1.85 -7.72 3.12
C HIS A 56 0.77 -8.72 2.70
N CYS A 57 1.13 -10.00 2.64
CA CYS A 57 0.16 -11.08 2.47
C CYS A 57 -0.66 -11.23 3.75
N LEU A 58 -1.94 -11.55 3.64
CA LEU A 58 -2.82 -11.88 4.74
C LEU A 58 -2.99 -13.40 4.87
N ALA A 59 -3.47 -13.84 6.03
CA ALA A 59 -3.67 -15.27 6.31
C ALA A 59 -4.74 -15.93 5.43
N ASP A 60 -5.68 -15.14 4.89
CA ASP A 60 -6.74 -15.59 3.98
C ASP A 60 -6.27 -15.68 2.51
N GLY A 61 -4.99 -15.38 2.25
CA GLY A 61 -4.37 -15.38 0.93
C GLY A 61 -4.53 -14.09 0.15
N ASN A 62 -5.29 -13.10 0.65
CA ASN A 62 -5.36 -11.77 0.04
C ASN A 62 -4.08 -10.97 0.33
N ILE A 63 -3.89 -9.85 -0.39
CA ILE A 63 -2.77 -8.95 -0.19
C ILE A 63 -3.32 -7.63 0.32
N MET A 64 -2.73 -7.10 1.38
CA MET A 64 -3.03 -5.76 1.88
C MET A 64 -1.90 -4.81 1.49
N ILE A 65 -2.25 -3.62 1.02
CA ILE A 65 -1.29 -2.56 0.66
C ILE A 65 -1.70 -1.26 1.35
N SER A 66 -0.81 -0.61 2.10
CA SER A 66 -1.08 0.72 2.67
C SER A 66 -1.12 1.79 1.59
N THR A 67 -1.98 2.80 1.76
CA THR A 67 -2.14 3.94 0.83
C THR A 67 -2.06 5.24 1.61
N LEU A 68 -1.32 6.22 1.07
CA LEU A 68 -0.99 7.47 1.77
C LEU A 68 -1.99 8.61 1.52
N GLY A 69 -2.74 8.56 0.42
CA GLY A 69 -3.63 9.65 0.07
C GLY A 69 -4.88 9.23 -0.69
N ASP A 70 -5.74 10.21 -0.93
CA ASP A 70 -6.94 10.09 -1.75
C ASP A 70 -6.60 10.12 -3.24
N ALA A 71 -7.59 10.06 -4.14
CA ALA A 71 -7.35 10.07 -5.58
C ALA A 71 -6.67 11.38 -6.06
N GLU A 72 -6.89 12.48 -5.35
CA GLU A 72 -6.35 13.81 -5.61
C GLU A 72 -4.95 14.04 -4.98
N GLY A 73 -4.47 13.10 -4.16
CA GLY A 73 -3.18 13.15 -3.50
C GLY A 73 -3.15 13.94 -2.18
N ASN A 74 -4.30 14.23 -1.58
CA ASN A 74 -4.43 14.80 -0.24
C ASN A 74 -4.29 13.69 0.82
N HIS A 75 -4.39 14.07 2.10
CA HIS A 75 -4.27 13.15 3.23
C HIS A 75 -5.46 12.17 3.27
N LYS A 76 -5.17 10.88 3.12
CA LYS A 76 -6.14 9.81 3.38
C LYS A 76 -5.40 8.51 3.58
N GLY A 77 -5.20 8.15 4.83
CA GLY A 77 -4.60 6.89 5.23
C GLY A 77 -5.61 5.74 5.18
N ASN A 78 -5.33 4.74 4.35
CA ASN A 78 -6.13 3.51 4.29
C ASN A 78 -5.27 2.31 3.85
N PHE A 79 -5.87 1.13 3.74
CA PHE A 79 -5.25 -0.08 3.20
C PHE A 79 -6.13 -0.68 2.13
N ILE A 80 -5.63 -0.79 0.90
CA ILE A 80 -6.34 -1.46 -0.19
C ILE A 80 -6.08 -2.96 -0.14
N LEU A 81 -7.13 -3.76 -0.30
CA LEU A 81 -7.07 -5.21 -0.41
C LEU A 81 -7.06 -5.64 -1.87
N LEU A 82 -6.12 -6.52 -2.22
CA LEU A 82 -6.08 -7.21 -3.50
C LEU A 82 -6.44 -8.68 -3.32
N ASP A 83 -7.16 -9.22 -4.29
CA ASP A 83 -7.45 -10.64 -4.36
C ASP A 83 -6.18 -11.45 -4.62
N GLY A 84 -5.93 -12.47 -3.80
CA GLY A 84 -4.72 -13.30 -3.90
C GLY A 84 -4.59 -14.15 -5.16
N LYS A 85 -5.67 -14.30 -5.95
CA LYS A 85 -5.71 -15.15 -7.15
C LYS A 85 -5.73 -14.33 -8.43
N THR A 86 -6.55 -13.28 -8.45
CA THR A 86 -6.75 -12.41 -9.63
C THR A 86 -5.87 -11.16 -9.58
N PHE A 87 -5.37 -10.80 -8.39
CA PHE A 87 -4.67 -9.55 -8.10
C PHE A 87 -5.48 -8.27 -8.37
N GLY A 88 -6.79 -8.38 -8.52
CA GLY A 88 -7.67 -7.22 -8.64
C GLY A 88 -7.93 -6.54 -7.28
N PRO A 89 -8.06 -5.20 -7.22
CA PRO A 89 -8.50 -4.51 -6.01
C PRO A 89 -9.93 -4.92 -5.62
N LYS A 90 -10.13 -5.26 -4.35
CA LYS A 90 -11.41 -5.71 -3.77
C LYS A 90 -12.14 -4.62 -2.98
N GLY A 91 -11.39 -3.71 -2.37
CA GLY A 91 -11.93 -2.72 -1.44
C GLY A 91 -10.90 -2.26 -0.41
N CYS A 92 -11.26 -1.23 0.34
CA CYS A 92 -10.46 -0.73 1.45
C CYS A 92 -10.74 -1.54 2.73
N TRP A 93 -9.72 -1.71 3.57
CA TRP A 93 -9.85 -2.36 4.87
C TRP A 93 -10.60 -1.49 5.88
N LEU A 94 -10.34 -0.18 5.86
CA LEU A 94 -11.06 0.78 6.70
C LEU A 94 -12.27 1.31 5.93
N GLU A 95 -13.41 1.34 6.61
CA GLU A 95 -14.60 2.10 6.19
C GLU A 95 -14.26 3.60 6.09
N GLU A 96 -14.99 4.35 5.27
CA GLU A 96 -14.69 5.75 4.97
C GLU A 96 -14.68 6.60 6.25
N GLU A 97 -15.64 6.36 7.15
CA GLU A 97 -15.81 7.06 8.43
C GLU A 97 -14.72 6.72 9.45
N LYS A 98 -13.96 5.64 9.22
CA LYS A 98 -12.85 5.17 10.05
C LYS A 98 -11.49 5.39 9.40
N SER A 99 -11.45 6.08 8.26
CA SER A 99 -10.19 6.45 7.64
C SER A 99 -9.39 7.37 8.56
N VAL A 100 -8.07 7.15 8.56
CA VAL A 100 -7.14 7.96 9.32
C VAL A 100 -6.55 9.03 8.40
N ALA A 101 -6.09 10.15 8.96
CA ALA A 101 -5.52 11.22 8.13
C ALA A 101 -4.28 10.74 7.35
N PHE A 102 -3.40 9.97 8.01
CA PHE A 102 -2.12 9.55 7.44
C PHE A 102 -1.89 8.05 7.62
N ASN A 103 -1.09 7.48 6.72
CA ASN A 103 -0.62 6.10 6.78
C ASN A 103 0.78 6.02 6.14
N TYR A 104 1.52 4.95 6.37
CA TYR A 104 2.80 4.70 5.72
C TYR A 104 3.13 3.21 5.73
N ASP A 105 3.83 2.76 6.75
CA ASP A 105 4.23 1.37 6.94
C ASP A 105 3.28 0.71 7.95
N PHE A 106 3.13 -0.60 7.86
CA PHE A 106 2.31 -1.33 8.82
C PHE A 106 2.79 -2.75 9.01
N TRP A 107 2.56 -3.30 10.20
CA TRP A 107 2.76 -4.71 10.46
C TRP A 107 1.72 -5.20 11.45
N TYR A 108 1.39 -6.50 11.38
CA TYR A 108 0.39 -7.12 12.23
C TYR A 108 0.97 -8.21 13.12
N GLN A 109 0.36 -8.42 14.28
CA GLN A 109 0.65 -9.47 15.25
C GLN A 109 -0.57 -10.40 15.35
N PRO A 110 -0.69 -11.45 14.52
CA PRO A 110 -1.94 -12.24 14.41
C PRO A 110 -2.32 -12.95 15.70
N ARG A 111 -1.35 -13.31 16.54
CA ARG A 111 -1.59 -13.97 17.83
C ARG A 111 -2.16 -13.03 18.89
N ARG A 112 -2.10 -11.73 18.65
CA ARG A 112 -2.57 -10.69 19.58
C ARG A 112 -3.73 -9.88 19.01
N ASP A 113 -4.17 -10.19 17.79
CA ASP A 113 -5.21 -9.46 17.07
C ASP A 113 -4.95 -7.94 17.02
N VAL A 114 -3.71 -7.56 16.72
CA VAL A 114 -3.26 -6.16 16.65
C VAL A 114 -2.56 -5.89 15.34
N MET A 115 -2.87 -4.77 14.72
CA MET A 115 -2.11 -4.16 13.63
C MET A 115 -1.60 -2.79 14.08
N ILE A 116 -0.35 -2.48 13.75
CA ILE A 116 0.27 -1.19 14.03
C ILE A 116 0.64 -0.57 12.69
N SER A 117 0.28 0.70 12.50
CA SER A 117 0.65 1.50 11.33
C SER A 117 1.38 2.77 11.75
N THR A 118 2.22 3.26 10.85
CA THR A 118 2.94 4.53 10.98
C THR A 118 2.33 5.58 10.06
N GLU A 119 2.75 6.83 10.22
CA GLU A 119 2.25 7.96 9.46
C GLU A 119 3.39 8.60 8.66
N TRP A 120 3.08 9.06 7.45
CA TRP A 120 3.92 9.96 6.68
C TRP A 120 3.07 11.13 6.16
N GLY A 121 3.55 11.83 5.13
CA GLY A 121 2.88 12.97 4.54
C GLY A 121 1.96 12.67 3.39
N THR A 122 1.31 13.72 2.92
CA THR A 122 0.44 13.62 1.76
C THR A 122 1.25 13.38 0.49
N PRO A 123 0.71 12.62 -0.47
CA PRO A 123 1.34 12.45 -1.78
C PRO A 123 1.70 13.77 -2.47
N ASN A 124 0.85 14.80 -2.33
CA ASN A 124 1.07 16.11 -2.96
C ASN A 124 2.28 16.88 -2.40
N LEU A 125 2.68 16.59 -1.16
CA LEU A 125 3.88 17.17 -0.55
C LEU A 125 5.11 16.29 -0.83
N ILE A 126 5.01 14.97 -0.59
CA ILE A 126 6.15 14.05 -0.74
C ILE A 126 6.73 14.07 -2.16
N LYS A 127 5.87 14.13 -3.18
CA LYS A 127 6.31 14.16 -4.60
C LYS A 127 7.15 15.39 -4.96
N LYS A 128 7.05 16.48 -4.20
CA LYS A 128 7.79 17.73 -4.44
C LYS A 128 9.17 17.74 -3.77
N GLY A 129 9.50 16.71 -3.01
CA GLY A 129 10.69 16.66 -2.17
C GLY A 129 10.45 17.27 -0.79
N PHE A 130 11.46 17.14 0.07
CA PHE A 130 11.40 17.65 1.44
C PHE A 130 11.57 19.18 1.47
N ASP A 131 10.62 19.86 2.11
CA ASP A 131 10.72 21.28 2.49
C ASP A 131 10.57 21.36 4.02
N PRO A 132 11.56 21.90 4.75
CA PRO A 132 11.50 22.06 6.20
C PRO A 132 10.25 22.81 6.70
N LYS A 133 9.64 23.68 5.89
CA LYS A 133 8.44 24.43 6.28
C LYS A 133 7.23 23.52 6.50
N HIS A 134 7.03 22.52 5.64
CA HIS A 134 5.92 21.57 5.75
C HIS A 134 6.00 20.70 7.02
N ALA A 135 7.20 20.52 7.59
CA ALA A 135 7.38 19.80 8.85
C ALA A 135 6.89 20.60 10.07
N VAL A 136 7.01 21.94 10.03
CA VAL A 136 6.63 22.84 11.13
C VAL A 136 5.13 23.16 11.10
N GLU A 137 4.53 23.24 9.91
CA GLU A 137 3.12 23.60 9.70
C GLU A 137 2.13 22.46 10.00
N GLY A 138 2.62 21.25 10.30
CA GLY A 138 1.76 20.13 10.70
C GLY A 138 1.11 19.37 9.55
N GLU A 139 1.48 19.64 8.30
CA GLU A 139 1.08 18.85 7.12
C GLU A 139 1.87 17.51 6.98
N ARG A 140 2.80 17.30 7.94
CA ARG A 140 3.69 16.18 8.31
C ARG A 140 4.43 15.43 7.21
N ILE A 141 5.77 15.49 7.30
CA ILE A 141 6.76 14.51 6.80
C ILE A 141 7.68 14.20 8.02
N PRO A 142 7.78 12.98 8.61
CA PRO A 142 8.74 12.64 9.67
C PRO A 142 9.87 11.71 9.15
N LEU A 143 11.10 11.63 9.68
CA LEU A 143 11.84 12.32 10.75
C LEU A 143 13.36 12.10 10.48
N ASP A 144 14.19 13.02 11.02
CA ASP A 144 15.66 13.15 11.02
C ASP A 144 16.28 14.00 9.88
#